data_AF-A0A944S0P3-F1
#
_entry.id   AF-A0A944S0P3-F1
#
_cell.length_a   1.000
_cell.length_b   1.000
_cell.length_c   1.000
_cell.angle_alpha   90.00
_cell.angle_beta   90.00
_cell.angle_gamma   90.00
#
_symmetry.space_group_name_H-M   'P 1'
#
loop_
_entity.id
_entity.type
_entity.pdbx_description
1 polymer ?
#
loop_
_entity_poly.entity_id
_entity_poly.type
_entity_poly.pdbx_seq_one_letter_code
_entity_poly.pdbx_strand_id
1 'polypeptide(L)'
;MSEPHTTRSQGGSSQASMVPPNFILPILGSFIALGVTLRWPGIERSFGHDELNTILFASQSWSDILSAHDLPNNHFLHTLCVHFMQSVFGDAEWVLRLPALVAGLMGIPVIFWFARRLTGAPTIGLLAALLLTGHTLHVSFSQQAQGYTLLVLLGTLYATALWIALTRSLGAARLDSAATRADVTPTQDTTAHDARPGPRSEADWSWIGVAATGSLAILTIPGAALLIGAGTIGAMLLIRRTRGSSVTSTLVALLLATAAIGLHTVLVYLPHLEHLHAHADRFGEPLTLTGFADCVAGVWSAIGPPRLGWLMHVFAAWGLITLEGARRGAGLFLGTLLGLPLVLNLALGIQVEPRVYVYLVPFSLVAIAAGAESLRLLILRRTSDVVWGRWVAAVPLLAVLIGFYAK
;
A
#
# COMPACT_ATOMS: atom_id res chain seq x y z
N MET A 1 -66.33 9.89 1.80
CA MET A 1 -65.47 9.11 2.70
C MET A 1 -64.09 9.09 2.10
N SER A 2 -63.18 9.81 2.75
CA SER A 2 -61.80 10.05 2.36
C SER A 2 -60.91 8.85 2.71
N GLU A 3 -60.23 8.27 1.71
CA GLU A 3 -59.15 7.30 1.92
C GLU A 3 -57.88 8.04 2.42
N PRO A 4 -57.13 7.48 3.38
CA PRO A 4 -55.90 8.10 3.84
C PRO A 4 -54.73 7.74 2.92
N HIS A 5 -54.13 8.75 2.30
CA HIS A 5 -52.81 8.66 1.68
C HIS A 5 -51.76 8.34 2.76
N THR A 6 -51.28 7.10 2.78
CA THR A 6 -50.08 6.72 3.52
C THR A 6 -48.85 7.17 2.74
N THR A 7 -48.31 8.33 3.12
CA THR A 7 -46.98 8.76 2.69
C THR A 7 -45.94 7.79 3.24
N ARG A 8 -45.45 6.87 2.39
CA ARG A 8 -44.20 6.14 2.63
C ARG A 8 -43.08 7.17 2.72
N SER A 9 -42.64 7.49 3.95
CA SER A 9 -41.39 8.18 4.18
C SER A 9 -40.26 7.37 3.55
N GLN A 10 -39.66 7.91 2.49
CA GLN A 10 -38.39 7.42 1.97
C GLN A 10 -37.33 7.62 3.06
N GLY A 11 -37.13 6.59 3.88
CA GLY A 11 -36.00 6.47 4.78
C GLY A 11 -34.74 6.30 3.93
N GLY A 12 -34.16 7.42 3.50
CA GLY A 12 -32.79 7.46 3.02
C GLY A 12 -31.87 7.05 4.16
N SER A 13 -31.52 5.76 4.21
CA SER A 13 -30.50 5.23 5.09
C SER A 13 -29.14 5.75 4.62
N SER A 14 -28.83 6.99 5.01
CA SER A 14 -27.46 7.43 5.15
C SER A 14 -26.81 6.47 6.15
N GLN A 15 -26.07 5.48 5.63
CA GLN A 15 -25.27 4.59 6.45
C GLN A 15 -24.23 5.45 7.17
N ALA A 16 -24.58 5.90 8.37
CA ALA A 16 -23.71 6.70 9.20
C ALA A 16 -22.39 5.94 9.37
N SER A 17 -21.28 6.60 9.01
CA SER A 17 -19.94 6.08 9.28
C SER A 17 -19.85 5.71 10.76
N MET A 18 -19.47 4.45 11.05
CA MET A 18 -19.41 3.90 12.40
C MET A 18 -18.59 4.77 13.38
N VAL A 19 -17.59 5.48 12.84
CA VAL A 19 -16.73 6.39 13.60
C VAL A 19 -17.04 7.82 13.17
N PRO A 20 -17.55 8.67 14.09
CA PRO A 20 -17.74 10.08 13.79
C PRO A 20 -16.39 10.76 13.46
N PRO A 21 -16.33 11.72 12.52
CA PRO A 21 -15.07 12.26 12.00
C PRO A 21 -14.13 12.85 13.06
N ASN A 22 -14.68 13.41 14.14
CA ASN A 22 -13.94 13.98 15.27
C ASN A 22 -13.17 12.92 16.10
N PHE A 23 -13.53 11.65 16.03
CA PHE A 23 -12.83 10.57 16.73
C PHE A 23 -11.66 9.97 15.93
N ILE A 24 -11.58 10.23 14.62
CA ILE A 24 -10.55 9.63 13.76
C ILE A 24 -9.13 10.02 14.21
N LEU A 25 -8.88 11.31 14.43
CA LEU A 25 -7.56 11.80 14.83
C LEU A 25 -7.13 11.29 16.22
N PRO A 26 -7.98 11.35 17.27
CA PRO A 26 -7.66 10.72 18.55
C PRO A 26 -7.35 9.22 18.45
N ILE A 27 -8.12 8.47 17.65
CA ILE A 27 -7.87 7.03 17.46
C ILE A 27 -6.51 6.80 16.79
N LEU A 28 -6.20 7.53 15.71
CA LEU A 28 -4.89 7.43 15.06
C LEU A 28 -3.75 7.84 16.01
N GLY A 29 -3.95 8.88 16.82
CA GLY A 29 -3.01 9.27 17.87
C GLY A 29 -2.75 8.14 18.87
N SER A 30 -3.80 7.43 19.28
CA SER A 30 -3.66 6.27 20.17
C SER A 30 -2.91 5.10 19.50
N PHE A 31 -3.09 4.89 18.19
CA PHE A 31 -2.36 3.87 17.44
C PHE A 31 -0.89 4.23 17.28
N ILE A 32 -0.56 5.51 17.07
CA ILE A 32 0.83 5.97 17.04
C ILE A 32 1.48 5.78 18.42
N ALA A 33 0.78 6.16 19.50
CA ALA A 33 1.28 5.95 20.87
C ALA A 33 1.54 4.46 21.16
N LEU A 34 0.58 3.58 20.82
CA LEU A 34 0.78 2.13 20.89
C LEU A 34 1.96 1.68 20.02
N GLY A 35 2.05 2.22 18.80
CA GLY A 35 3.13 1.94 17.86
C GLY A 35 4.51 2.26 18.41
N VAL A 36 4.65 3.38 19.14
CA VAL A 36 5.88 3.75 19.86
C VAL A 36 6.16 2.72 20.95
N THR A 37 5.19 2.38 21.80
CA THR A 37 5.40 1.42 22.90
C THR A 37 5.83 0.04 22.41
N LEU A 38 5.30 -0.43 21.27
CA LEU A 38 5.68 -1.71 20.68
C LEU A 38 7.07 -1.68 20.03
N ARG A 39 7.51 -0.52 19.53
CA ARG A 39 8.77 -0.38 18.80
C ARG A 39 9.94 0.00 19.71
N TRP A 40 9.70 0.74 20.79
CA TRP A 40 10.77 1.23 21.66
C TRP A 40 11.71 0.16 22.24
N PRO A 41 11.22 -1.00 22.75
CA PRO A 41 12.08 -1.97 23.42
C PRO A 41 13.21 -2.56 22.56
N GLY A 42 13.07 -2.54 21.23
CA GLY A 42 14.08 -3.05 20.30
C GLY A 42 15.05 -2.00 19.75
N ILE A 43 14.92 -0.73 20.17
CA ILE A 43 15.71 0.39 19.62
C ILE A 43 17.14 0.47 20.19
N GLU A 44 17.38 -0.05 21.40
CA GLU A 44 18.69 0.00 22.09
C GLU A 44 19.44 -1.35 22.06
N ARG A 45 19.07 -2.25 21.14
CA ARG A 45 19.79 -3.52 20.98
C ARG A 45 21.04 -3.32 20.12
N SER A 46 22.07 -4.13 20.34
CA SER A 46 23.25 -4.12 19.47
C SER A 46 22.90 -4.32 17.98
N PHE A 47 23.67 -3.68 17.11
CA PHE A 47 23.46 -3.73 15.66
C PHE A 47 23.65 -5.12 15.07
N GLY A 48 22.75 -5.50 14.16
CA GLY A 48 22.92 -6.66 13.30
C GLY A 48 23.89 -6.41 12.15
N HIS A 49 24.29 -7.47 11.45
CA HIS A 49 25.23 -7.40 10.33
C HIS A 49 24.79 -6.40 9.23
N ASP A 50 23.53 -6.47 8.80
CA ASP A 50 22.98 -5.58 7.76
C ASP A 50 22.87 -4.11 8.22
N GLU A 51 22.70 -3.87 9.52
CA GLU A 51 22.69 -2.53 10.10
C GLU A 51 24.11 -1.93 10.06
N LEU A 52 25.13 -2.72 10.41
CA LEU A 52 26.52 -2.29 10.35
C LEU A 52 26.94 -1.89 8.93
N ASN A 53 26.49 -2.62 7.91
CA ASN A 53 26.73 -2.24 6.51
C ASN A 53 26.15 -0.86 6.21
N THR A 54 24.91 -0.59 6.63
CA THR A 54 24.27 0.72 6.44
C THR A 54 25.04 1.84 7.15
N ILE A 55 25.53 1.58 8.36
CA ILE A 55 26.28 2.57 9.16
C ILE A 55 27.65 2.87 8.56
N LEU A 56 28.33 1.85 8.03
CA LEU A 56 29.61 2.02 7.33
C LEU A 56 29.45 2.91 6.09
N PHE A 57 28.38 2.73 5.32
CA PHE A 57 28.07 3.64 4.21
C PHE A 57 27.70 5.03 4.70
N ALA A 58 26.86 5.15 5.72
CA ALA A 58 26.44 6.43 6.28
C ALA A 58 27.61 7.25 6.87
N SER A 59 28.72 6.61 7.22
CA SER A 59 29.93 7.29 7.73
C SER A 59 30.81 7.90 6.63
N GLN A 60 30.50 7.65 5.34
CA GLN A 60 31.20 8.26 4.21
C GLN A 60 30.72 9.69 3.96
N SER A 61 31.42 10.44 3.10
CA SER A 61 30.97 11.79 2.71
C SER A 61 29.64 11.71 1.95
N TRP A 62 28.81 12.76 1.97
CA TRP A 62 27.53 12.75 1.25
C TRP A 62 27.72 12.52 -0.26
N SER A 63 28.81 13.02 -0.86
CA SER A 63 29.14 12.77 -2.27
C SER A 63 29.53 11.32 -2.48
N ASP A 64 30.29 10.75 -1.53
CA ASP A 64 30.63 9.33 -1.55
C ASP A 64 29.38 8.49 -1.36
N ILE A 65 28.40 8.81 -0.51
CA ILE A 65 27.17 8.00 -0.43
C ILE A 65 26.40 8.01 -1.75
N LEU A 66 26.43 9.13 -2.48
CA LEU A 66 25.85 9.26 -3.81
C LEU A 66 26.74 8.65 -4.92
N SER A 67 28.00 8.32 -4.64
CA SER A 67 28.98 7.78 -5.59
C SER A 67 29.56 6.41 -5.24
N ALA A 68 29.32 5.90 -4.03
CA ALA A 68 29.82 4.68 -3.43
C ALA A 68 28.69 3.66 -3.45
N HIS A 69 28.86 2.74 -4.38
CA HIS A 69 27.80 1.86 -4.87
C HIS A 69 28.22 0.39 -4.77
N ASP A 70 29.15 0.09 -3.88
CA ASP A 70 29.86 -1.20 -3.86
C ASP A 70 29.06 -2.36 -3.23
N LEU A 71 27.83 -2.13 -2.74
CA LEU A 71 26.99 -3.21 -2.20
C LEU A 71 25.50 -3.06 -2.59
N PRO A 72 24.86 -4.13 -3.09
CA PRO A 72 23.43 -4.17 -3.43
C PRO A 72 22.48 -4.11 -2.21
N ASN A 73 23.05 -4.10 -1.00
CA ASN A 73 22.31 -3.91 0.25
C ASN A 73 22.27 -2.42 0.69
N ASN A 74 22.80 -1.50 -0.12
CA ASN A 74 22.75 -0.07 0.21
C ASN A 74 21.37 0.52 -0.13
N HIS A 75 20.62 0.86 0.92
CA HIS A 75 19.33 1.53 0.79
C HIS A 75 19.51 3.05 0.64
N PHE A 76 19.96 3.53 -0.53
CA PHE A 76 20.49 4.90 -0.74
C PHE A 76 19.75 6.01 0.01
N LEU A 77 18.44 6.14 -0.20
CA LEU A 77 17.67 7.19 0.47
C LEU A 77 17.67 7.04 1.99
N HIS A 78 17.56 5.81 2.48
CA HIS A 78 17.63 5.53 3.92
C HIS A 78 19.03 5.81 4.47
N THR A 79 20.09 5.40 3.78
CA THR A 79 21.49 5.65 4.16
C THR A 79 21.77 7.16 4.25
N LEU A 80 21.26 7.97 3.32
CA LEU A 80 21.35 9.43 3.40
C LEU A 80 20.62 9.99 4.62
N CYS A 81 19.45 9.46 4.96
CA CYS A 81 18.74 9.84 6.19
C CYS A 81 19.56 9.46 7.44
N VAL A 82 20.19 8.28 7.46
CA VAL A 82 21.06 7.86 8.57
C VAL A 82 22.28 8.78 8.67
N HIS A 83 22.96 9.09 7.56
CA HIS A 83 24.08 10.02 7.51
C HIS A 83 23.70 11.39 8.09
N PHE A 84 22.53 11.92 7.70
CA PHE A 84 22.04 13.17 8.26
C PHE A 84 21.84 13.08 9.78
N MET A 85 21.17 12.02 10.28
CA MET A 85 20.97 11.83 11.72
C MET A 85 22.28 11.69 12.47
N GLN A 86 23.22 10.93 11.92
CA GLN A 86 24.56 10.73 12.45
C GLN A 86 25.32 12.06 12.55
N SER A 87 25.27 12.89 11.49
CA SER A 87 25.98 14.18 11.44
C SER A 87 25.45 15.22 12.43
N VAL A 88 24.15 15.15 12.79
CA VAL A 88 23.50 16.14 13.65
C VAL A 88 23.44 15.69 15.11
N PHE A 89 23.20 14.41 15.36
CA PHE A 89 22.90 13.86 16.69
C PHE A 89 23.91 12.81 17.18
N GLY A 90 24.88 12.41 16.35
CA GLY A 90 25.93 11.45 16.69
C GLY A 90 25.57 9.98 16.43
N ASP A 91 26.39 9.07 16.97
CA ASP A 91 26.40 7.63 16.60
C ASP A 91 25.56 6.74 17.53
N ALA A 92 24.72 7.31 18.38
CA ALA A 92 23.92 6.51 19.31
C ALA A 92 22.96 5.57 18.56
N GLU A 93 22.75 4.36 19.09
CA GLU A 93 21.99 3.32 18.38
C GLU A 93 20.58 3.76 17.98
N TRP A 94 19.91 4.48 18.87
CA TRP A 94 18.57 5.00 18.62
C TRP A 94 18.54 6.11 17.56
N VAL A 95 19.63 6.88 17.41
CA VAL A 95 19.76 7.95 16.40
C VAL A 95 19.81 7.32 15.01
N LEU A 96 20.65 6.29 14.84
CA LEU A 96 20.82 5.62 13.55
C LEU A 96 19.59 4.82 13.11
N ARG A 97 18.73 4.43 14.07
CA ARG A 97 17.43 3.77 13.81
C ARG A 97 16.27 4.75 13.66
N LEU A 98 16.46 6.02 13.98
CA LEU A 98 15.40 7.03 13.98
C LEU A 98 14.71 7.16 12.61
N PRO A 99 15.42 7.15 11.44
CA PRO A 99 14.76 7.21 10.14
C PRO A 99 13.77 6.05 9.92
N ALA A 100 14.17 4.82 10.24
CA ALA A 100 13.33 3.63 10.11
C ALA A 100 12.15 3.64 11.10
N LEU A 101 12.39 4.09 12.35
CA LEU A 101 11.36 4.24 13.38
C LEU A 101 10.29 5.25 12.96
N VAL A 102 10.71 6.44 12.52
CA VAL A 102 9.82 7.51 12.06
C VAL A 102 9.02 7.04 10.84
N ALA A 103 9.67 6.39 9.87
CA ALA A 103 8.97 5.85 8.71
C ALA A 103 7.92 4.79 9.10
N GLY A 104 8.25 3.89 10.03
CA GLY A 104 7.33 2.89 10.55
C GLY A 104 6.12 3.49 11.28
N LEU A 105 6.32 4.56 12.05
CA LEU A 105 5.24 5.28 12.73
C LEU A 105 4.38 6.09 11.76
N MET A 106 4.98 6.76 10.77
CA MET A 106 4.26 7.47 9.71
C MET A 106 3.49 6.54 8.77
N GLY A 107 3.91 5.28 8.66
CA GLY A 107 3.15 4.24 7.97
C GLY A 107 1.73 4.07 8.50
N ILE A 108 1.51 4.26 9.82
CA ILE A 108 0.21 4.10 10.50
C ILE A 108 -0.87 5.07 9.96
N PRO A 109 -0.66 6.40 9.97
CA PRO A 109 -1.63 7.33 9.37
C PRO A 109 -1.70 7.21 7.84
N VAL A 110 -0.59 6.85 7.17
CA VAL A 110 -0.57 6.73 5.70
C VAL A 110 -1.38 5.54 5.20
N ILE A 111 -1.31 4.37 5.85
CA ILE A 111 -2.15 3.21 5.47
C ILE A 111 -3.64 3.51 5.71
N PHE A 112 -3.98 4.23 6.79
CA PHE A 112 -5.35 4.72 7.01
C PHE A 112 -5.81 5.60 5.84
N TRP A 113 -4.96 6.56 5.43
CA TRP A 113 -5.27 7.48 4.36
C TRP A 113 -5.46 6.77 3.02
N PHE A 114 -4.54 5.85 2.67
CA PHE A 114 -4.62 5.00 1.48
C PHE A 114 -5.94 4.23 1.44
N ALA A 115 -6.21 3.45 2.49
CA ALA A 115 -7.40 2.63 2.60
C ALA A 115 -8.70 3.45 2.52
N ARG A 116 -8.74 4.61 3.19
CA ARG A 116 -9.89 5.52 3.13
C ARG A 116 -10.09 6.09 1.72
N ARG A 117 -9.02 6.44 1.00
CA ARG A 117 -9.10 6.94 -0.38
C ARG A 117 -9.55 5.86 -1.36
N LEU A 118 -9.04 4.64 -1.19
CA LEU A 118 -9.38 3.48 -2.01
C LEU A 118 -10.84 3.07 -1.82
N THR A 119 -11.24 2.85 -0.57
CA THR A 119 -12.53 2.23 -0.22
C THR A 119 -13.65 3.22 0.07
N GLY A 120 -13.31 4.47 0.40
CA GLY A 120 -14.28 5.47 0.88
C GLY A 120 -14.75 5.25 2.31
N ALA A 121 -14.32 4.16 2.96
CA ALA A 121 -14.76 3.78 4.30
C ALA A 121 -13.65 4.08 5.33
N PRO A 122 -13.85 5.06 6.25
CA PRO A 122 -12.90 5.33 7.32
C PRO A 122 -12.65 4.12 8.23
N THR A 123 -13.67 3.27 8.43
CA THR A 123 -13.57 2.04 9.24
C THR A 123 -12.49 1.11 8.69
N ILE A 124 -12.47 0.84 7.38
CA ILE A 124 -11.45 -0.02 6.76
C ILE A 124 -10.05 0.57 6.96
N GLY A 125 -9.92 1.89 6.87
CA GLY A 125 -8.65 2.56 7.14
C GLY A 125 -8.18 2.44 8.59
N LEU A 126 -9.08 2.58 9.56
CA LEU A 126 -8.72 2.44 10.98
C LEU A 126 -8.33 0.99 11.30
N LEU A 127 -9.03 0.02 10.72
CA LEU A 127 -8.69 -1.39 10.85
C LEU A 127 -7.31 -1.71 10.25
N ALA A 128 -7.03 -1.21 9.05
CA ALA A 128 -5.71 -1.39 8.42
C ALA A 128 -4.58 -0.74 9.23
N ALA A 129 -4.81 0.47 9.78
CA ALA A 129 -3.85 1.15 10.64
C ALA A 129 -3.60 0.40 11.96
N LEU A 130 -4.64 -0.14 12.58
CA LEU A 130 -4.52 -0.98 13.77
C LEU A 130 -3.70 -2.25 13.48
N LEU A 131 -3.99 -2.94 12.37
CA LEU A 131 -3.23 -4.11 11.95
C LEU A 131 -1.75 -3.78 11.73
N LEU A 132 -1.44 -2.68 11.04
CA LEU A 132 -0.05 -2.26 10.78
C LEU A 132 0.70 -1.86 12.06
N THR A 133 -0.03 -1.27 13.03
CA THR A 133 0.51 -0.89 14.33
C THR A 133 1.06 -2.12 15.06
N GLY A 134 0.30 -3.22 15.06
CA GLY A 134 0.64 -4.48 15.72
C GLY A 134 1.42 -5.48 14.87
N HIS A 135 1.62 -5.25 13.58
CA HIS A 135 2.27 -6.20 12.67
C HIS A 135 3.74 -6.44 13.05
N THR A 136 4.09 -7.67 13.46
CA THR A 136 5.40 -7.98 14.06
C THR A 136 6.57 -7.76 13.11
N LEU A 137 6.47 -8.14 11.83
CA LEU A 137 7.51 -7.84 10.84
C LEU A 137 7.77 -6.33 10.70
N HIS A 138 6.71 -5.53 10.58
CA HIS A 138 6.80 -4.08 10.45
C HIS A 138 7.34 -3.42 11.72
N VAL A 139 6.97 -3.92 12.90
CA VAL A 139 7.55 -3.50 14.20
C VAL A 139 9.05 -3.80 14.24
N SER A 140 9.46 -5.02 13.88
CA SER A 140 10.87 -5.44 13.86
C SER A 140 11.72 -4.60 12.89
N PHE A 141 11.21 -4.33 11.69
CA PHE A 141 11.93 -3.44 10.74
C PHE A 141 11.95 -1.98 11.18
N SER A 142 11.00 -1.53 12.00
CA SER A 142 11.04 -0.19 12.60
C SER A 142 12.15 -0.06 13.66
N GLN A 143 12.75 -1.17 14.07
CA GLN A 143 13.83 -1.27 15.07
C GLN A 143 15.18 -1.61 14.43
N GLN A 144 15.30 -1.48 13.11
CA GLN A 144 16.50 -1.78 12.35
C GLN A 144 16.93 -0.53 11.60
N ALA A 145 18.24 -0.24 11.56
CA ALA A 145 18.79 0.84 10.75
C ALA A 145 18.80 0.45 9.26
N GLN A 146 17.64 0.10 8.70
CA GLN A 146 17.45 -0.37 7.32
C GLN A 146 16.21 0.27 6.66
N GLY A 147 16.24 0.38 5.33
CA GLY A 147 15.24 1.10 4.53
C GLY A 147 13.89 0.42 4.36
N TYR A 148 13.62 -0.73 4.99
CA TYR A 148 12.38 -1.48 4.77
C TYR A 148 11.11 -0.70 5.13
N THR A 149 11.06 -0.04 6.29
CA THR A 149 9.88 0.75 6.69
C THR A 149 9.73 2.02 5.84
N LEU A 150 10.85 2.59 5.39
CA LEU A 150 10.84 3.71 4.45
C LEU A 150 10.27 3.29 3.08
N LEU A 151 10.62 2.10 2.60
CA LEU A 151 10.03 1.52 1.40
C LEU A 151 8.52 1.27 1.56
N VAL A 152 8.10 0.70 2.69
CA VAL A 152 6.68 0.49 3.00
C VAL A 152 5.91 1.82 2.96
N LEU A 153 6.46 2.86 3.59
CA LEU A 153 5.87 4.20 3.62
C LEU A 153 5.75 4.78 2.19
N LEU A 154 6.86 4.82 1.45
CA LEU A 154 6.91 5.42 0.11
C LEU A 154 6.10 4.61 -0.91
N GLY A 155 6.10 3.28 -0.83
CA GLY A 155 5.26 2.42 -1.66
C GLY A 155 3.76 2.63 -1.42
N THR A 156 3.36 2.84 -0.15
CA THR A 156 1.97 3.17 0.18
C THR A 156 1.60 4.57 -0.31
N LEU A 157 2.50 5.56 -0.18
CA LEU A 157 2.31 6.91 -0.71
C LEU A 157 2.19 6.90 -2.24
N TYR A 158 3.03 6.13 -2.94
CA TYR A 158 2.95 5.91 -4.38
C TYR A 158 1.60 5.35 -4.81
N ALA A 159 1.16 4.25 -4.18
CA ALA A 159 -0.15 3.66 -4.47
C ALA A 159 -1.30 4.64 -4.20
N THR A 160 -1.19 5.46 -3.15
CA THR A 160 -2.18 6.48 -2.82
C THR A 160 -2.20 7.61 -3.84
N ALA A 161 -1.04 8.14 -4.22
CA ALA A 161 -0.91 9.19 -5.22
C ALA A 161 -1.46 8.71 -6.57
N LEU A 162 -1.16 7.48 -6.96
CA LEU A 162 -1.63 6.87 -8.20
C LEU A 162 -3.15 6.73 -8.21
N TRP A 163 -3.73 6.23 -7.11
CA TRP A 163 -5.19 6.14 -6.98
C TRP A 163 -5.86 7.52 -7.04
N ILE A 164 -5.29 8.53 -6.39
CA ILE A 164 -5.81 9.90 -6.43
C ILE A 164 -5.73 10.48 -7.85
N ALA A 165 -4.61 10.29 -8.54
CA ALA A 165 -4.43 10.77 -9.90
C ALA A 165 -5.45 10.14 -10.87
N LEU A 166 -5.66 8.82 -10.76
CA LEU A 166 -6.66 8.10 -11.53
C LEU A 166 -8.08 8.59 -11.25
N THR A 167 -8.46 8.70 -9.97
CA THR A 167 -9.81 9.13 -9.57
C THR A 167 -10.11 10.58 -9.94
N ARG A 168 -9.11 11.47 -9.93
CA ARG A 168 -9.24 12.85 -10.40
C ARG A 168 -9.35 12.94 -11.92
N SER A 169 -8.49 12.23 -12.64
CA SER A 169 -8.40 12.32 -14.10
C SER A 169 -9.58 11.64 -14.81
N LEU A 170 -10.05 10.51 -14.27
CA LEU A 170 -11.16 9.73 -14.84
C LEU A 170 -12.52 10.13 -14.23
N GLY A 171 -12.53 10.72 -13.03
CA GLY A 171 -13.72 11.00 -12.23
C GLY A 171 -14.15 9.76 -11.43
N ALA A 172 -14.27 9.89 -10.11
CA ALA A 172 -14.61 8.79 -9.20
C ALA A 172 -15.87 8.03 -9.62
N ALA A 173 -16.93 8.75 -10.00
CA ALA A 173 -18.18 8.15 -10.47
C ALA A 173 -18.00 7.33 -11.76
N ARG A 174 -17.05 7.68 -12.65
CA ARG A 174 -16.81 6.92 -13.89
C ARG A 174 -16.06 5.62 -13.62
N LEU A 175 -15.14 5.61 -12.65
CA LEU A 175 -14.48 4.37 -12.20
C LEU A 175 -15.50 3.40 -11.59
N ASP A 176 -16.49 3.92 -10.85
CA ASP A 176 -17.58 3.11 -10.29
C ASP A 176 -18.59 2.68 -11.38
N SER A 177 -18.86 3.52 -12.39
CA SER A 177 -19.92 3.31 -13.40
C SER A 177 -19.49 2.54 -14.65
N ALA A 178 -18.23 2.61 -15.07
CA ALA A 178 -17.76 2.10 -16.37
C ALA A 178 -17.85 0.57 -16.51
N ALA A 179 -18.08 -0.15 -15.41
CA ALA A 179 -18.31 -1.58 -15.40
C ALA A 179 -19.80 -1.99 -15.45
N THR A 180 -20.74 -1.04 -15.54
CA THR A 180 -22.20 -1.28 -15.44
C THR A 180 -22.92 -1.37 -16.79
N ARG A 181 -22.22 -1.34 -17.93
CA ARG A 181 -22.86 -1.48 -19.25
C ARG A 181 -22.09 -2.45 -20.14
N ALA A 182 -22.24 -3.74 -19.86
CA ALA A 182 -22.08 -4.79 -20.87
C ALA A 182 -23.44 -5.27 -21.43
N ASP A 183 -24.57 -4.79 -20.89
CA ASP A 183 -25.89 -5.30 -21.26
C ASP A 183 -26.99 -4.24 -21.09
N VAL A 184 -26.94 -3.17 -21.90
CA VAL A 184 -28.08 -2.26 -22.10
C VAL A 184 -28.02 -1.75 -23.53
N THR A 185 -28.94 -2.21 -24.37
CA THR A 185 -29.25 -1.62 -25.67
C THR A 185 -29.62 -0.15 -25.50
N PRO A 186 -29.07 0.78 -26.30
CA PRO A 186 -29.34 2.19 -26.12
C PRO A 186 -30.75 2.53 -26.60
N THR A 187 -31.69 2.69 -25.67
CA THR A 187 -32.87 3.52 -25.93
C THR A 187 -32.42 4.97 -25.92
N GLN A 188 -32.49 5.59 -27.10
CA GLN A 188 -32.39 7.03 -27.27
C GLN A 188 -33.58 7.67 -26.57
N ASP A 189 -33.34 8.35 -25.46
CA ASP A 189 -34.03 9.59 -25.11
C ASP A 189 -33.45 10.12 -23.80
N THR A 190 -32.72 11.22 -23.89
CA THR A 190 -32.96 12.43 -23.09
C THR A 190 -31.87 13.46 -23.39
N THR A 191 -32.37 14.64 -23.74
CA THR A 191 -31.71 15.90 -24.03
C THR A 191 -30.50 16.19 -23.14
N ALA A 192 -29.34 16.27 -23.79
CA ALA A 192 -28.12 16.81 -23.21
C ALA A 192 -28.29 18.32 -22.95
N HIS A 193 -28.58 18.68 -21.70
CA HIS A 193 -28.45 20.05 -21.24
C HIS A 193 -27.57 20.09 -19.97
N ASP A 194 -26.46 20.83 -20.11
CA ASP A 194 -25.62 21.37 -19.06
C ASP A 194 -24.92 20.41 -18.09
N ALA A 195 -23.85 19.80 -18.59
CA ALA A 195 -22.63 19.59 -17.79
C ALA A 195 -21.54 20.52 -18.32
N ARG A 196 -21.52 21.78 -17.86
CA ARG A 196 -20.42 22.71 -18.17
C ARG A 196 -19.10 22.04 -17.74
N PRO A 197 -18.11 21.87 -18.63
CA PRO A 197 -16.79 21.44 -18.20
C PRO A 197 -16.21 22.55 -17.31
N GLY A 198 -16.02 22.24 -16.03
CA GLY A 198 -15.25 23.11 -15.13
C GLY A 198 -13.85 23.39 -15.72
N PRO A 199 -13.22 24.52 -15.35
CA PRO A 199 -12.00 24.98 -15.99
C PRO A 199 -10.90 23.92 -15.93
N ARG A 200 -10.51 23.42 -17.11
CA ARG A 200 -9.32 22.61 -17.33
C ARG A 200 -8.10 23.53 -17.35
N SER A 201 -7.49 23.83 -16.21
CA SER A 201 -6.15 24.46 -16.20
C SER A 201 -5.36 24.37 -14.89
N GLU A 202 -5.80 23.66 -13.85
CA GLU A 202 -4.88 23.35 -12.75
C GLU A 202 -4.05 22.14 -13.17
N ALA A 203 -2.73 22.31 -13.22
CA ALA A 203 -1.80 21.19 -13.34
C ALA A 203 -2.17 20.16 -12.29
N ASP A 204 -2.51 18.94 -12.70
CA ASP A 204 -2.86 17.88 -11.75
C ASP A 204 -1.58 17.38 -11.08
N TRP A 205 -1.19 18.07 -10.01
CA TRP A 205 0.00 17.81 -9.19
C TRP A 205 0.04 16.38 -8.64
N SER A 206 -1.06 15.62 -8.70
CA SER A 206 -1.07 14.23 -8.25
C SER A 206 -0.17 13.33 -9.11
N TRP A 207 -0.03 13.60 -10.42
CA TRP A 207 0.92 12.86 -11.27
C TRP A 207 2.39 13.15 -10.93
N ILE A 208 2.69 14.37 -10.46
CA ILE A 208 4.01 14.70 -9.91
C ILE A 208 4.23 13.94 -8.59
N GLY A 209 3.19 13.84 -7.75
CA GLY A 209 3.21 13.00 -6.56
C GLY A 209 3.51 11.52 -6.86
N VAL A 210 2.93 10.97 -7.93
CA VAL A 210 3.22 9.60 -8.42
C VAL A 210 4.70 9.47 -8.78
N ALA A 211 5.21 10.36 -9.62
CA ALA A 211 6.60 10.33 -10.05
C ALA A 211 7.59 10.49 -8.88
N ALA A 212 7.32 11.43 -7.97
CA ALA A 212 8.19 11.71 -6.83
C ALA A 212 8.23 10.53 -5.84
N THR A 213 7.07 10.02 -5.42
CA THR A 213 7.00 8.92 -4.45
C THR A 213 7.53 7.61 -5.03
N GLY A 214 7.27 7.31 -6.31
CA GLY A 214 7.84 6.17 -7.01
C GLY A 214 9.36 6.25 -7.12
N SER A 215 9.89 7.44 -7.46
CA SER A 215 11.33 7.69 -7.55
C SER A 215 12.04 7.51 -6.20
N LEU A 216 11.46 8.03 -5.12
CA LEU A 216 12.00 7.88 -3.76
C LEU A 216 11.93 6.41 -3.28
N ALA A 217 10.86 5.67 -3.63
CA ALA A 217 10.76 4.26 -3.30
C ALA A 217 11.88 3.44 -3.98
N ILE A 218 12.18 3.72 -5.25
CA ILE A 218 13.29 3.11 -6.00
C ILE A 218 14.66 3.44 -5.42
N LEU A 219 14.87 4.68 -4.94
CA LEU A 219 16.09 5.05 -4.22
C LEU A 219 16.22 4.35 -2.86
N THR A 220 15.13 3.84 -2.31
CA THR A 220 15.20 3.14 -1.03
C THR A 220 15.61 1.69 -1.26
N ILE A 221 14.87 0.95 -2.09
CA ILE A 221 15.18 -0.45 -2.42
C ILE A 221 14.83 -0.69 -3.90
N PRO A 222 15.71 -1.31 -4.72
CA PRO A 222 15.45 -1.57 -6.14
C PRO A 222 14.16 -2.38 -6.39
N GLY A 223 13.80 -3.27 -5.45
CA GLY A 223 12.58 -4.07 -5.50
C GLY A 223 11.28 -3.25 -5.62
N ALA A 224 11.30 -1.95 -5.33
CA ALA A 224 10.19 -1.04 -5.59
C ALA A 224 9.76 -1.02 -7.06
N ALA A 225 10.66 -1.34 -8.00
CA ALA A 225 10.35 -1.42 -9.43
C ALA A 225 9.21 -2.41 -9.73
N LEU A 226 9.13 -3.53 -9.00
CA LEU A 226 8.05 -4.51 -9.12
C LEU A 226 6.70 -3.91 -8.71
N LEU A 227 6.68 -3.14 -7.61
CA LEU A 227 5.49 -2.43 -7.15
C LEU A 227 5.04 -1.36 -8.15
N ILE A 228 5.98 -0.63 -8.73
CA ILE A 228 5.70 0.45 -9.69
C ILE A 228 5.16 -0.12 -10.99
N GLY A 229 5.76 -1.21 -11.50
CA GLY A 229 5.25 -1.97 -12.64
C GLY A 229 3.85 -2.49 -12.38
N ALA A 230 3.63 -3.09 -11.20
CA ALA A 230 2.31 -3.58 -10.79
C ALA A 230 1.25 -2.47 -10.75
N GLY A 231 1.58 -1.33 -10.13
CA GLY A 231 0.69 -0.17 -10.08
C GLY A 231 0.39 0.41 -11.46
N THR A 232 1.40 0.49 -12.34
CA THR A 232 1.24 0.97 -13.72
C THR A 232 0.29 0.07 -14.50
N ILE A 233 0.46 -1.26 -14.41
CA ILE A 233 -0.42 -2.22 -15.06
C ILE A 233 -1.85 -2.14 -14.49
N GLY A 234 -1.99 -2.06 -13.16
CA GLY A 234 -3.29 -1.85 -12.51
C GLY A 234 -3.99 -0.59 -12.99
N ALA A 235 -3.26 0.52 -13.08
CA ALA A 235 -3.74 1.79 -13.62
C ALA A 235 -4.18 1.66 -15.09
N MET A 236 -3.38 0.99 -15.94
CA MET A 236 -3.73 0.75 -17.34
C MET A 236 -5.01 -0.10 -17.48
N LEU A 237 -5.18 -1.14 -16.66
CA LEU A 237 -6.38 -1.97 -16.67
C LEU A 237 -7.63 -1.16 -16.28
N LEU A 238 -7.51 -0.26 -15.30
CA LEU A 238 -8.60 0.65 -14.94
C LEU A 238 -8.91 1.65 -16.05
N ILE A 239 -7.89 2.28 -16.63
CA ILE A 239 -8.06 3.21 -17.76
C ILE A 239 -8.76 2.51 -18.93
N ARG A 240 -8.38 1.26 -19.26
CA ARG A 240 -9.02 0.45 -20.30
C ARG A 240 -10.49 0.14 -20.04
N ARG A 241 -10.87 -0.02 -18.76
CA ARG A 241 -12.28 -0.21 -18.37
C ARG A 241 -13.09 1.06 -18.51
N THR A 242 -12.46 2.24 -18.40
CA THR A 242 -13.15 3.53 -18.56
C THR A 242 -13.28 3.96 -20.01
N ARG A 243 -14.42 4.57 -20.35
CA ARG A 243 -14.63 5.26 -21.63
C ARG A 243 -14.82 6.75 -21.36
N GLY A 244 -14.28 7.60 -22.22
CA GLY A 244 -14.47 9.05 -22.14
C GLY A 244 -13.31 9.85 -22.71
N SER A 245 -13.52 11.16 -22.85
CA SER A 245 -12.53 12.08 -23.44
C SER A 245 -11.27 12.29 -22.60
N SER A 246 -11.26 11.88 -21.33
CA SER A 246 -10.08 11.99 -20.45
C SER A 246 -9.19 10.74 -20.44
N VAL A 247 -9.57 9.64 -21.11
CA VAL A 247 -8.81 8.38 -21.14
C VAL A 247 -7.41 8.60 -21.72
N THR A 248 -7.32 9.25 -22.88
CA THR A 248 -6.04 9.48 -23.57
C THR A 248 -5.11 10.37 -22.75
N SER A 249 -5.61 11.47 -22.18
CA SER A 249 -4.78 12.35 -21.34
C SER A 249 -4.32 11.68 -20.06
N THR A 250 -5.17 10.84 -19.46
CA THR A 250 -4.81 10.04 -18.26
C THR A 250 -3.72 9.03 -18.60
N LEU A 251 -3.83 8.34 -19.74
CA LEU A 251 -2.83 7.38 -20.19
C LEU A 251 -1.48 8.06 -20.46
N VAL A 252 -1.49 9.22 -21.13
CA VAL A 252 -0.26 10.01 -21.37
C VAL A 252 0.38 10.43 -20.04
N ALA A 253 -0.41 10.93 -19.09
CA ALA A 253 0.12 11.32 -17.77
C ALA A 253 0.71 10.15 -17.00
N LEU A 254 0.07 8.98 -17.03
CA LEU A 254 0.60 7.74 -16.45
C LEU A 254 1.94 7.36 -17.09
N LEU A 255 2.00 7.34 -18.42
CA LEU A 255 3.23 7.00 -19.15
C LEU A 255 4.37 7.97 -18.85
N LEU A 256 4.09 9.28 -18.76
CA LEU A 256 5.08 10.28 -18.40
C LEU A 256 5.58 10.10 -16.97
N ALA A 257 4.68 9.85 -16.00
CA ALA A 257 5.07 9.61 -14.62
C ALA A 257 5.92 8.33 -14.49
N THR A 258 5.51 7.23 -15.12
CA THR A 258 6.27 5.98 -15.14
C THR A 258 7.61 6.13 -15.87
N ALA A 259 7.65 6.89 -16.97
CA ALA A 259 8.89 7.17 -17.70
C ALA A 259 9.86 8.03 -16.86
N ALA A 260 9.36 9.01 -16.11
CA ALA A 260 10.20 9.80 -15.20
C ALA A 260 10.83 8.93 -14.10
N ILE A 261 10.04 8.03 -13.51
CA ILE A 261 10.54 7.05 -12.53
C ILE A 261 11.57 6.12 -13.19
N GLY A 262 11.29 5.62 -14.40
CA GLY A 262 12.20 4.74 -15.15
C GLY A 262 13.52 5.42 -15.51
N LEU A 263 13.48 6.66 -15.98
CA LEU A 263 14.66 7.47 -16.28
C LEU A 263 15.53 7.64 -15.02
N HIS A 264 14.91 8.00 -13.90
CA HIS A 264 15.61 8.11 -12.64
C HIS A 264 16.24 6.79 -12.19
N THR A 265 15.52 5.67 -12.35
CA THR A 265 16.03 4.32 -12.07
C THR A 265 17.28 4.02 -12.89
N VAL A 266 17.23 4.32 -14.20
CA VAL A 266 18.37 4.12 -15.10
C VAL A 266 19.55 4.99 -14.67
N LEU A 267 19.33 6.28 -14.37
CA LEU A 267 20.41 7.17 -13.94
C LEU A 267 21.09 6.70 -12.65
N VAL A 268 20.35 6.10 -11.73
CA VAL A 268 20.87 5.62 -10.44
C VAL A 268 21.55 4.26 -10.59
N TYR A 269 20.94 3.30 -11.28
CA TYR A 269 21.38 1.90 -11.26
C TYR A 269 22.17 1.46 -12.49
N LEU A 270 22.05 2.14 -13.64
CA LEU A 270 22.81 1.78 -14.85
C LEU A 270 24.33 1.80 -14.63
N PRO A 271 24.92 2.77 -13.90
CA PRO A 271 26.35 2.76 -13.63
C PRO A 271 26.83 1.53 -12.83
N HIS A 272 25.91 0.80 -12.18
CA HIS A 272 26.20 -0.32 -11.27
C HIS A 272 25.70 -1.65 -11.78
N LEU A 273 25.27 -1.69 -13.05
CA LEU A 273 24.65 -2.86 -13.64
C LEU A 273 25.58 -4.08 -13.57
N GLU A 274 26.89 -3.90 -13.68
CA GLU A 274 27.87 -5.00 -13.53
C GLU A 274 27.92 -5.55 -12.09
N HIS A 275 27.93 -4.69 -11.08
CA HIS A 275 27.93 -5.11 -9.67
C HIS A 275 26.62 -5.81 -9.27
N LEU A 276 25.49 -5.32 -9.79
CA LEU A 276 24.18 -5.95 -9.59
C LEU A 276 24.14 -7.35 -10.22
N HIS A 277 24.67 -7.52 -11.43
CA HIS A 277 24.78 -8.84 -12.07
C HIS A 277 25.71 -9.76 -11.29
N ALA A 278 26.90 -9.30 -10.90
CA ALA A 278 27.84 -10.11 -10.13
C ALA A 278 27.26 -10.57 -8.77
N HIS A 279 26.43 -9.73 -8.13
CA HIS A 279 25.72 -10.14 -6.92
C HIS A 279 24.61 -11.14 -7.21
N ALA A 280 23.82 -10.92 -8.27
CA ALA A 280 22.80 -11.86 -8.70
C ALA A 280 23.40 -13.24 -9.05
N ASP A 281 24.56 -13.27 -9.70
CA ASP A 281 25.28 -14.52 -10.01
C ASP A 281 25.80 -15.22 -8.75
N ARG A 282 26.14 -14.46 -7.71
CA ARG A 282 26.72 -14.98 -6.47
C ARG A 282 25.69 -15.45 -5.46
N PHE A 283 24.54 -14.78 -5.37
CA PHE A 283 23.53 -15.00 -4.33
C PHE A 283 22.12 -15.28 -4.89
N GLY A 284 21.92 -15.11 -6.19
CA GLY A 284 20.64 -15.36 -6.84
C GLY A 284 20.41 -16.85 -7.01
N GLU A 285 19.33 -17.33 -6.42
CA GLU A 285 18.84 -18.69 -6.67
C GLU A 285 17.92 -18.67 -7.91
N PRO A 286 18.08 -19.55 -8.90
CA PRO A 286 17.23 -19.57 -10.09
C PRO A 286 15.79 -19.95 -9.73
N LEU A 287 14.82 -19.10 -10.12
CA LEU A 287 13.41 -19.33 -9.83
C LEU A 287 12.78 -20.26 -10.87
N THR A 288 12.62 -21.53 -10.52
CA THR A 288 11.86 -22.52 -11.32
C THR A 288 10.34 -22.35 -11.13
N LEU A 289 9.53 -22.88 -12.06
CA LEU A 289 8.06 -22.88 -11.93
C LEU A 289 7.58 -23.58 -10.65
N THR A 290 8.28 -24.63 -10.22
CA THR A 290 8.01 -25.32 -8.95
C THR A 290 8.41 -24.46 -7.75
N GLY A 291 9.57 -23.77 -7.83
CA GLY A 291 10.02 -22.82 -6.82
C GLY A 291 9.14 -21.57 -6.70
N PHE A 292 8.32 -21.24 -7.71
CA PHE A 292 7.40 -20.11 -7.64
C PHE A 292 6.34 -20.28 -6.55
N ALA A 293 5.75 -21.48 -6.42
CA ALA A 293 4.75 -21.74 -5.38
C ALA A 293 5.36 -21.60 -3.99
N ASP A 294 6.57 -22.14 -3.79
CA ASP A 294 7.32 -22.03 -2.54
C ASP A 294 7.74 -20.59 -2.24
N CYS A 295 8.13 -19.82 -3.26
CA CYS A 295 8.42 -18.40 -3.14
C CYS A 295 7.18 -17.61 -2.69
N VAL A 296 6.03 -17.82 -3.34
CA VAL A 296 4.76 -17.18 -2.97
C VAL A 296 4.38 -17.55 -1.54
N ALA A 297 4.44 -18.84 -1.18
CA ALA A 297 4.18 -19.30 0.18
C ALA A 297 5.15 -18.68 1.20
N GLY A 298 6.43 -18.57 0.85
CA GLY A 298 7.47 -17.95 1.66
C GLY A 298 7.23 -16.46 1.90
N VAL A 299 6.86 -15.70 0.86
CA VAL A 299 6.48 -14.28 0.98
C VAL A 299 5.28 -14.12 1.89
N TRP A 300 4.22 -14.90 1.65
CA TRP A 300 3.00 -14.83 2.45
C TRP A 300 3.21 -15.25 3.91
N SER A 301 4.07 -16.23 4.15
CA SER A 301 4.48 -16.64 5.50
C SER A 301 5.29 -15.53 6.18
N ALA A 302 6.19 -14.87 5.45
CA ALA A 302 7.02 -13.80 5.98
C ALA A 302 6.22 -12.55 6.36
N ILE A 303 5.28 -12.12 5.50
CA ILE A 303 4.43 -10.95 5.77
C ILE A 303 3.16 -11.31 6.56
N GLY A 304 2.90 -12.58 6.80
CA GLY A 304 1.72 -13.07 7.52
C GLY A 304 2.00 -13.34 9.00
N PRO A 305 0.95 -13.57 9.80
CA PRO A 305 1.13 -14.08 11.16
C PRO A 305 1.67 -15.53 11.11
N PRO A 306 2.62 -15.90 11.99
CA PRO A 306 3.16 -17.26 12.06
C PRO A 306 2.09 -18.34 12.26
N ARG A 307 1.03 -18.01 13.01
CA ARG A 307 -0.14 -18.87 13.21
C ARG A 307 -1.36 -18.27 12.54
N LEU A 308 -2.22 -19.16 12.03
CA LEU A 308 -3.46 -18.80 11.33
C LEU A 308 -3.24 -17.92 10.09
N GLY A 309 -2.05 -17.98 9.46
CA GLY A 309 -1.75 -17.26 8.23
C GLY A 309 -2.79 -17.49 7.13
N TRP A 310 -3.40 -18.68 7.07
CA TRP A 310 -4.49 -18.98 6.12
C TRP A 310 -5.72 -18.07 6.27
N LEU A 311 -6.05 -17.59 7.48
CA LEU A 311 -7.16 -16.64 7.68
C LEU A 311 -6.90 -15.33 6.96
N MET A 312 -5.64 -14.85 6.97
CA MET A 312 -5.26 -13.66 6.21
C MET A 312 -5.53 -13.85 4.71
N HIS A 313 -5.25 -15.03 4.15
CA HIS A 313 -5.50 -15.31 2.73
C HIS A 313 -7.00 -15.26 2.41
N VAL A 314 -7.82 -15.90 3.26
CA VAL A 314 -9.28 -15.91 3.12
C VAL A 314 -9.85 -14.49 3.19
N PHE A 315 -9.46 -13.71 4.20
CA PHE A 315 -9.95 -12.34 4.37
C PHE A 315 -9.42 -11.39 3.29
N ALA A 316 -8.16 -11.53 2.88
CA ALA A 316 -7.62 -10.75 1.78
C ALA A 316 -8.35 -11.05 0.47
N ALA A 317 -8.54 -12.32 0.12
CA ALA A 317 -9.28 -12.72 -1.08
C ALA A 317 -10.73 -12.22 -1.03
N TRP A 318 -11.42 -12.41 0.10
CA TRP A 318 -12.78 -11.89 0.30
C TRP A 318 -12.83 -10.35 0.22
N GLY A 319 -11.83 -9.67 0.77
CA GLY A 319 -11.68 -8.22 0.67
C GLY A 319 -11.52 -7.74 -0.77
N LEU A 320 -10.65 -8.37 -1.55
CA LEU A 320 -10.48 -8.04 -2.98
C LEU A 320 -11.77 -8.23 -3.77
N ILE A 321 -12.47 -9.34 -3.56
CA ILE A 321 -13.77 -9.63 -4.23
C ILE A 321 -14.82 -8.60 -3.85
N THR A 322 -14.95 -8.29 -2.55
CA THR A 322 -15.98 -7.37 -2.07
C THR A 322 -15.70 -5.92 -2.45
N LEU A 323 -14.43 -5.51 -2.46
CA LEU A 323 -14.03 -4.19 -2.97
C LEU A 323 -14.32 -4.07 -4.46
N GLU A 324 -14.05 -5.11 -5.25
CA GLU A 324 -14.39 -5.12 -6.67
C GLU A 324 -15.91 -5.03 -6.89
N GLY A 325 -16.71 -5.72 -6.07
CA GLY A 325 -18.17 -5.63 -6.12
C GLY A 325 -18.72 -4.25 -5.71
N ALA A 326 -18.15 -3.63 -4.68
CA ALA A 326 -18.64 -2.37 -4.10
C ALA A 326 -18.13 -1.10 -4.82
N ARG A 327 -16.91 -1.15 -5.34
CA ARG A 327 -16.22 -0.06 -6.06
C ARG A 327 -15.41 -0.68 -7.19
N ARG A 328 -16.01 -0.80 -8.38
CA ARG A 328 -15.64 -1.64 -9.55
C ARG A 328 -14.27 -1.35 -10.22
N GLY A 329 -13.24 -1.27 -9.41
CA GLY A 329 -11.85 -1.05 -9.77
C GLY A 329 -10.89 -0.99 -8.57
N ALA A 330 -11.40 -0.77 -7.34
CA ALA A 330 -10.58 -0.76 -6.13
C ALA A 330 -10.02 -2.16 -5.82
N GLY A 331 -10.84 -3.20 -5.98
CA GLY A 331 -10.41 -4.60 -5.80
C GLY A 331 -9.39 -5.02 -6.85
N LEU A 332 -9.62 -4.70 -8.12
CA LEU A 332 -8.66 -4.92 -9.20
C LEU A 332 -7.33 -4.21 -8.92
N PHE A 333 -7.37 -2.91 -8.59
CA PHE A 333 -6.16 -2.12 -8.32
C PHE A 333 -5.36 -2.69 -7.14
N LEU A 334 -6.03 -2.94 -6.03
CA LEU A 334 -5.39 -3.54 -4.84
C LEU A 334 -4.84 -4.94 -5.14
N GLY A 335 -5.59 -5.74 -5.91
CA GLY A 335 -5.17 -7.08 -6.34
C GLY A 335 -3.92 -7.04 -7.22
N THR A 336 -3.82 -6.06 -8.13
CA THR A 336 -2.59 -5.87 -8.93
C THR A 336 -1.41 -5.49 -8.06
N LEU A 337 -1.56 -4.55 -7.11
CA LEU A 337 -0.47 -4.17 -6.19
C LEU A 337 0.00 -5.33 -5.31
N LEU A 338 -0.90 -6.27 -4.99
CA LEU A 338 -0.63 -7.39 -4.09
C LEU A 338 -0.02 -8.60 -4.81
N GLY A 339 -0.60 -9.00 -5.95
CA GLY A 339 -0.23 -10.25 -6.64
C GLY A 339 0.78 -10.06 -7.78
N LEU A 340 0.72 -8.94 -8.49
CA LEU A 340 1.52 -8.75 -9.70
C LEU A 340 3.02 -8.58 -9.43
N PRO A 341 3.50 -7.98 -8.30
CA PRO A 341 4.92 -7.97 -7.99
C PRO A 341 5.54 -9.37 -7.91
N LEU A 342 4.80 -10.36 -7.39
CA LEU A 342 5.24 -11.76 -7.31
C LEU A 342 5.35 -12.38 -8.71
N VAL A 343 4.36 -12.13 -9.57
CA VAL A 343 4.36 -12.62 -10.96
C VAL A 343 5.46 -11.95 -11.79
N LEU A 344 5.67 -10.64 -11.62
CA LEU A 344 6.73 -9.91 -12.30
C LEU A 344 8.12 -10.42 -11.88
N ASN A 345 8.28 -10.87 -10.63
CA ASN A 345 9.52 -11.51 -10.21
C ASN A 345 9.78 -12.84 -10.95
N LEU A 346 8.74 -13.58 -11.35
CA LEU A 346 8.90 -14.78 -12.19
C LEU A 346 9.56 -14.43 -13.53
N ALA A 347 9.23 -13.28 -14.11
CA ALA A 347 9.85 -12.81 -15.35
C ALA A 347 11.33 -12.44 -15.17
N LEU A 348 11.78 -12.15 -13.95
CA LEU A 348 13.19 -11.91 -13.64
C LEU A 348 14.00 -13.20 -13.45
N GLY A 349 13.34 -14.35 -13.28
CA GLY A 349 14.00 -15.66 -13.18
C GLY A 349 14.86 -15.87 -11.93
N ILE A 350 14.85 -14.94 -10.97
CA ILE A 350 15.68 -14.96 -9.75
C ILE A 350 14.78 -14.99 -8.53
N GLN A 351 15.07 -15.90 -7.59
CA GLN A 351 14.41 -15.99 -6.30
C GLN A 351 15.06 -14.98 -5.36
N VAL A 352 14.29 -13.95 -4.99
CA VAL A 352 14.71 -12.93 -4.04
C VAL A 352 14.18 -13.29 -2.65
N GLU A 353 14.93 -12.94 -1.60
CA GLU A 353 14.53 -13.23 -0.23
C GLU A 353 13.17 -12.59 0.12
N PRO A 354 12.31 -13.29 0.88
CA PRO A 354 10.95 -12.83 1.18
C PRO A 354 10.84 -11.41 1.76
N ARG A 355 11.85 -10.95 2.50
CA ARG A 355 11.86 -9.61 3.12
C ARG A 355 11.83 -8.46 2.12
N VAL A 356 12.27 -8.68 0.87
CA VAL A 356 12.21 -7.64 -0.18
C VAL A 356 10.77 -7.28 -0.53
N TYR A 357 9.81 -8.17 -0.28
CA TYR A 357 8.38 -7.96 -0.54
C TYR A 357 7.64 -7.31 0.63
N VAL A 358 8.34 -6.77 1.63
CA VAL A 358 7.71 -6.10 2.79
C VAL A 358 6.76 -4.96 2.37
N TYR A 359 6.99 -4.33 1.21
CA TYR A 359 6.09 -3.32 0.65
C TYR A 359 4.68 -3.84 0.32
N LEU A 360 4.46 -5.16 0.33
CA LEU A 360 3.14 -5.77 0.17
C LEU A 360 2.29 -5.70 1.45
N VAL A 361 2.91 -5.52 2.62
CA VAL A 361 2.22 -5.51 3.93
C VAL A 361 1.03 -4.53 3.94
N PRO A 362 1.15 -3.25 3.52
CA PRO A 362 0.01 -2.34 3.55
C PRO A 362 -1.16 -2.82 2.69
N PHE A 363 -0.87 -3.40 1.52
CA PHE A 363 -1.91 -3.85 0.59
C PHE A 363 -2.63 -5.10 1.09
N SER A 364 -1.90 -6.04 1.69
CA SER A 364 -2.49 -7.22 2.33
C SER A 364 -3.38 -6.81 3.50
N LEU A 365 -2.91 -5.91 4.37
CA LEU A 365 -3.67 -5.45 5.53
C LEU A 365 -4.94 -4.68 5.14
N VAL A 366 -4.90 -3.87 4.09
CA VAL A 366 -6.11 -3.20 3.56
C VAL A 366 -7.10 -4.21 2.99
N ALA A 367 -6.63 -5.25 2.28
CA ALA A 367 -7.50 -6.32 1.79
C ALA A 367 -8.15 -7.09 2.94
N ILE A 368 -7.39 -7.47 3.97
CA ILE A 368 -7.91 -8.14 5.18
C ILE A 368 -8.95 -7.26 5.89
N ALA A 369 -8.64 -5.98 6.09
CA ALA A 369 -9.54 -5.03 6.74
C ALA A 369 -10.86 -4.87 5.96
N ALA A 370 -10.80 -4.81 4.63
CA ALA A 370 -11.98 -4.78 3.79
C ALA A 370 -12.79 -6.07 3.87
N GLY A 371 -12.13 -7.24 3.88
CA GLY A 371 -12.80 -8.53 4.03
C GLY A 371 -13.53 -8.66 5.38
N ALA A 372 -12.85 -8.28 6.48
CA ALA A 372 -13.43 -8.30 7.82
C ALA A 372 -14.64 -7.36 7.94
N GLU A 373 -14.54 -6.14 7.41
CA GLU A 373 -15.64 -5.18 7.41
C GLU A 373 -16.83 -5.65 6.56
N SER A 374 -16.57 -6.21 5.38
CA SER A 374 -17.61 -6.79 4.52
C SER A 374 -18.35 -7.94 5.21
N LEU A 375 -17.62 -8.81 5.94
CA LEU A 375 -18.24 -9.88 6.74
C LEU A 375 -19.11 -9.30 7.86
N ARG A 376 -18.64 -8.25 8.56
CA ARG A 376 -19.42 -7.54 9.58
C ARG A 376 -20.76 -7.07 9.05
N LEU A 377 -20.72 -6.37 7.90
CA LEU A 377 -21.90 -5.80 7.27
C LEU A 377 -22.86 -6.90 6.80
N LEU A 378 -22.36 -8.03 6.33
CA LEU A 378 -23.18 -9.19 5.96
C LEU A 378 -23.93 -9.77 7.17
N ILE A 379 -23.26 -9.89 8.31
CA ILE A 379 -23.86 -10.42 9.55
C ILE A 379 -24.91 -9.47 10.12
N LEU A 380 -24.61 -8.17 10.15
CA LEU A 380 -25.56 -7.15 10.60
C LEU A 380 -26.82 -7.06 9.72
N ARG A 381 -26.72 -7.41 8.43
CA ARG A 381 -27.90 -7.50 7.55
C ARG A 381 -28.78 -8.71 7.86
N ARG A 382 -28.21 -9.76 8.46
CA ARG A 382 -28.89 -11.04 8.75
C ARG A 382 -29.34 -11.20 10.19
N THR A 383 -28.91 -10.32 11.09
CA THR A 383 -29.18 -10.42 12.54
C THR A 383 -29.91 -9.17 13.01
N SER A 384 -30.96 -9.37 13.83
CA SER A 384 -31.64 -8.28 14.56
C SER A 384 -30.82 -7.80 15.77
N ASP A 385 -29.86 -8.62 16.22
CA ASP A 385 -28.99 -8.31 17.34
C ASP A 385 -27.76 -7.49 16.90
N VAL A 386 -27.89 -6.19 17.09
CA VAL A 386 -26.85 -5.20 16.76
C VAL A 386 -25.58 -5.38 17.59
N VAL A 387 -25.68 -5.97 18.79
CA VAL A 387 -24.52 -6.16 19.68
C VAL A 387 -23.65 -7.29 19.14
N TRP A 388 -24.25 -8.45 18.84
CA TRP A 388 -23.51 -9.58 18.26
C TRP A 388 -22.88 -9.22 16.91
N GLY A 389 -23.63 -8.58 15.99
CA GLY A 389 -23.09 -8.21 14.68
C GLY A 389 -21.96 -7.16 14.73
N ARG A 390 -21.84 -6.38 15.82
CA ARG A 390 -20.71 -5.44 16.02
C ARG A 390 -19.42 -6.14 16.41
N TRP A 391 -19.47 -7.17 17.25
CA TRP A 391 -18.28 -7.85 17.77
C TRP A 391 -17.76 -8.96 16.85
N VAL A 392 -18.60 -9.58 16.02
CA VAL A 392 -18.16 -10.73 15.21
C VAL A 392 -17.04 -10.40 14.24
N ALA A 393 -16.95 -9.17 13.72
CA ALA A 393 -15.82 -8.78 12.85
C ALA A 393 -14.54 -8.43 13.62
N ALA A 394 -14.63 -8.12 14.91
CA ALA A 394 -13.46 -7.95 15.75
C ALA A 394 -12.75 -9.31 15.98
N VAL A 395 -13.48 -10.43 15.98
CA VAL A 395 -12.92 -11.77 16.19
C VAL A 395 -11.83 -12.14 15.17
N PRO A 396 -12.05 -12.08 13.84
CA PRO A 396 -11.01 -12.41 12.88
C PRO A 396 -9.83 -11.43 12.89
N LEU A 397 -10.09 -10.13 13.15
CA LEU A 397 -9.02 -9.14 13.28
C LEU A 397 -8.17 -9.37 14.53
N LEU A 398 -8.81 -9.69 15.65
CA LEU A 398 -8.14 -10.05 16.89
C LEU A 398 -7.38 -11.37 16.71
N ALA A 399 -7.93 -12.34 15.97
CA ALA A 399 -7.24 -13.59 15.65
C ALA A 399 -5.99 -13.34 14.79
N VAL A 400 -6.04 -12.43 13.82
CA VAL A 400 -4.86 -12.01 13.03
C VAL A 400 -3.84 -11.30 13.92
N LEU A 401 -4.27 -10.36 14.77
CA LEU A 401 -3.38 -9.65 15.70
C LEU A 401 -2.71 -10.59 16.71
N ILE A 402 -3.48 -11.47 17.35
CA ILE A 402 -2.97 -12.51 18.25
C ILE A 402 -2.02 -13.44 17.49
N GLY A 403 -2.38 -13.81 16.26
CA GLY A 403 -1.57 -14.66 15.40
C GLY A 403 -0.14 -14.13 15.20
N PHE A 404 0.05 -12.81 15.16
CA PHE A 404 1.39 -12.21 15.05
C PHE A 404 2.28 -12.46 16.28
N TYR A 405 1.70 -12.57 17.48
CA TYR A 405 2.44 -12.68 18.75
C TYR A 405 2.37 -14.08 19.37
N ALA A 406 1.60 -15.00 18.80
CA ALA A 406 1.47 -16.36 19.29
C ALA A 406 2.76 -17.16 18.98
N LYS A 407 3.59 -17.38 20.01
CA LYS A 407 4.78 -18.25 19.97
C LYS A 407 4.40 -19.71 19.78
#